data_AF-A0A191US35-F1
#
_entry.id   AF-A0A191US35-F1
#
_cell.length_a   1.000
_cell.length_b   1.000
_cell.length_c   1.000
_cell.angle_alpha   90.00
_cell.angle_beta   90.00
_cell.angle_gamma   90.00
#
_symmetry.space_group_name_H-M   'P 1'
#
loop_
_entity.id
_entity.type
_entity.pdbx_description
1 polymer ?
#
loop_
_entity_poly.entity_id
_entity_poly.type
_entity_poly.pdbx_seq_one_letter_code
_entity_poly.pdbx_strand_id
1 'polypeptide(L)'
;MTVRAPYRSLHGISAVTALLAIGLVGCSDVTDAVDSAKDGAKKVARQRSVFSLDTGDCYNPSGKAEGTAYTVEIVPCDEAHEGQVVGEFAIDEGKQYPGDDGVSAVADTRCPVEAQKYAPDTWALPKGAELFYYTPTAESWATGDRSVSCTYTAEKGALNGTLDTAKSLKPEQLTYLKGSNAVYEALWANQSEKDTVEADLPGYKAQAKAVAAALHAHVEGLKGIDGAEVGALRSTLAKAAGDWDKAAGAADAETFYVAYDPAFTGIDPNKSVAARKELNLATTVPADEAEVWAG
;
A
#
# COMPACT_ATOMS: atom_id res chain seq x y z
N MET A 1 0.40 44.73 56.55
CA MET A 1 0.35 44.49 58.01
C MET A 1 0.49 43.00 58.25
N THR A 2 1.51 42.68 59.03
CA THR A 2 2.08 41.38 59.34
C THR A 2 1.39 40.72 60.53
N VAL A 3 1.16 39.41 60.47
CA VAL A 3 1.44 38.52 61.61
C VAL A 3 2.08 37.24 61.07
N ARG A 4 3.34 37.02 61.49
CA ARG A 4 4.15 35.82 61.28
C ARG A 4 3.88 34.82 62.42
N ALA A 5 3.76 33.54 62.04
CA ALA A 5 4.26 32.29 62.64
C ALA A 5 4.10 32.01 64.16
N PRO A 6 3.97 30.72 64.53
CA PRO A 6 5.21 30.04 64.86
C PRO A 6 5.38 28.68 64.15
N TYR A 7 6.60 28.47 63.64
CA TYR A 7 7.19 27.17 63.44
C TYR A 7 7.31 26.45 64.79
N ARG A 8 6.89 25.18 64.84
CA ARG A 8 7.43 24.18 65.77
C ARG A 8 7.94 22.98 64.98
N SER A 9 9.09 22.51 65.42
CA SER A 9 10.04 21.66 64.72
C SER A 9 9.72 20.17 64.89
N LEU A 10 10.08 19.39 63.85
CA LEU A 10 10.59 18.01 63.83
C LEU A 10 10.14 17.07 64.95
N HIS A 11 9.46 15.98 64.58
CA HIS A 11 9.90 14.57 64.77
C HIS A 11 8.79 13.66 64.20
N GLY A 12 9.14 12.78 63.26
CA GLY A 12 8.21 11.77 62.75
C GLY A 12 8.44 11.39 61.30
N ILE A 13 9.61 10.83 61.00
CA ILE A 13 9.79 10.00 59.81
C ILE A 13 8.84 8.80 59.98
N SER A 14 7.69 8.81 59.33
CA SER A 14 6.97 7.58 59.02
C SER A 14 7.29 7.21 57.58
N ALA A 15 8.50 6.67 57.41
CA ALA A 15 8.77 5.76 56.32
C ALA A 15 7.75 4.64 56.44
N VAL A 16 6.79 4.58 55.53
CA VAL A 16 5.99 3.36 55.34
C VAL A 16 6.93 2.37 54.66
N THR A 17 7.76 1.71 55.47
CA THR A 17 8.40 0.46 55.09
C THR A 17 7.28 -0.56 54.93
N ALA A 18 6.83 -0.75 53.70
CA ALA A 18 6.08 -1.94 53.33
C ALA A 18 7.03 -3.14 53.51
N LEU A 19 6.87 -3.84 54.63
CA LEU A 19 7.49 -5.14 54.87
C LEU A 19 6.95 -6.10 53.81
N LEU A 20 7.74 -6.32 52.76
CA LEU A 20 7.63 -7.48 51.91
C LEU A 20 7.86 -8.72 52.77
N ALA A 21 6.78 -9.34 53.22
CA ALA A 21 6.80 -10.75 53.58
C ALA A 21 7.02 -11.53 52.29
N ILE A 22 8.28 -11.76 51.95
CA ILE A 22 8.67 -12.71 50.90
C ILE A 22 8.37 -14.09 51.47
N GLY A 23 7.13 -14.54 51.26
CA GLY A 23 6.89 -15.97 51.14
C GLY A 23 7.74 -16.47 49.98
N LEU A 24 8.41 -17.60 50.18
CA LEU A 24 9.16 -18.33 49.15
C LEU A 24 8.19 -18.77 48.03
N VAL A 25 7.86 -17.84 47.16
CA VAL A 25 7.30 -18.06 45.82
C VAL A 25 8.47 -17.82 44.87
N GLY A 26 8.65 -18.69 43.88
CA GLY A 26 9.86 -18.74 43.07
C GLY A 26 10.23 -17.38 42.49
N CYS A 27 11.52 -17.01 42.53
CA CYS A 27 12.01 -15.77 41.94
C CYS A 27 11.60 -15.60 40.46
N SER A 28 11.26 -16.70 39.78
CA SER A 28 10.72 -16.74 38.42
C SER A 28 9.41 -15.98 38.26
N ASP A 29 8.47 -16.09 39.21
CA ASP A 29 7.13 -15.49 39.07
C ASP A 29 7.16 -13.96 39.21
N VAL A 30 8.10 -13.44 40.01
CA VAL A 30 8.29 -11.99 40.20
C VAL A 30 9.02 -11.36 39.02
N THR A 31 9.99 -12.07 38.42
CA THR A 31 10.66 -11.60 37.20
C THR A 31 9.70 -11.55 36.02
N ASP A 32 8.88 -12.57 35.84
CA ASP A 32 7.91 -12.64 34.73
C ASP A 32 6.84 -11.54 34.84
N ALA A 33 6.41 -11.21 36.07
CA ALA A 33 5.48 -10.11 36.32
C ALA A 33 6.08 -8.73 36.04
N VAL A 34 7.37 -8.53 36.36
CA VAL A 34 8.08 -7.27 36.09
C VAL A 34 8.34 -7.10 34.60
N ASP A 35 8.72 -8.16 33.89
CA ASP A 35 8.93 -8.13 32.44
C ASP A 35 7.60 -7.87 31.70
N SER A 36 6.52 -8.53 32.12
CA SER A 36 5.18 -8.26 31.57
C SER A 36 4.72 -6.81 31.78
N ALA A 37 5.01 -6.21 32.95
CA ALA A 37 4.68 -4.82 33.23
C ALA A 37 5.52 -3.85 32.37
N LYS A 38 6.79 -4.17 32.14
CA LYS A 38 7.70 -3.40 31.27
C LYS A 38 7.27 -3.45 29.82
N ASP A 39 6.88 -4.62 29.33
CA ASP A 39 6.35 -4.80 27.97
C ASP A 39 5.02 -4.06 27.79
N GLY A 40 4.14 -4.10 28.79
CA GLY A 40 2.91 -3.29 28.80
C GLY A 40 3.18 -1.79 28.71
N ALA A 41 4.15 -1.28 29.48
CA ALA A 41 4.54 0.13 29.41
C ALA A 41 5.14 0.51 28.05
N LYS A 42 5.94 -0.38 27.43
CA LYS A 42 6.52 -0.19 26.09
C LYS A 42 5.42 -0.12 25.02
N LYS A 43 4.43 -1.01 25.09
CA LYS A 43 3.28 -1.03 24.19
C LYS A 43 2.44 0.24 24.28
N VAL A 44 2.20 0.75 25.49
CA VAL A 44 1.50 2.04 25.70
C VAL A 44 2.31 3.21 25.13
N ALA A 45 3.63 3.24 25.35
CA ALA A 45 4.50 4.30 24.82
C ALA A 45 4.58 4.31 23.28
N ARG A 46 4.33 3.17 22.64
CA ARG A 46 4.27 2.98 21.18
C ARG A 46 2.90 3.25 20.56
N GLN A 47 1.87 3.50 21.38
CA GLN A 47 0.55 3.85 20.86
C GLN A 47 0.59 5.20 20.14
N ARG A 48 0.10 5.22 18.91
CA ARG A 48 -0.08 6.43 18.12
C ARG A 48 -1.48 6.46 17.56
N SER A 49 -1.95 7.67 17.27
CA SER A 49 -3.13 7.78 16.43
C SER A 49 -2.76 7.32 15.02
N VAL A 50 -3.71 6.68 14.34
CA VAL A 50 -3.53 6.32 12.94
C VAL A 50 -3.28 7.54 12.04
N PHE A 51 -3.77 8.72 12.44
CA PHE A 51 -3.54 10.00 11.77
C PHE A 51 -2.17 10.64 12.07
N SER A 52 -1.33 9.97 12.85
CA SER A 52 0.03 10.40 13.20
C SER A 52 1.09 9.40 12.78
N LEU A 53 0.73 8.51 11.86
CA LEU A 53 1.70 7.64 11.22
C LEU A 53 2.50 8.45 10.20
N ASP A 54 3.74 8.07 10.00
CA ASP A 54 4.59 8.60 8.94
C ASP A 54 4.86 7.51 7.90
N THR A 55 5.13 7.92 6.66
CA THR A 55 5.59 6.99 5.61
C THR A 55 6.77 6.14 6.11
N GLY A 56 6.58 4.82 6.09
CA GLY A 56 7.53 3.82 6.53
C GLY A 56 7.23 3.19 7.89
N ASP A 57 6.31 3.77 8.67
CA ASP A 57 5.90 3.21 9.95
C ASP A 57 5.21 1.85 9.79
N CYS A 58 5.73 0.86 10.51
CA CYS A 58 5.13 -0.46 10.66
C CYS A 58 4.31 -0.49 11.95
N TYR A 59 3.10 -1.01 11.89
CA TYR A 59 2.16 -0.92 12.99
C TYR A 59 1.25 -2.14 13.13
N ASN A 60 0.70 -2.28 14.34
CA ASN A 60 -0.36 -3.22 14.66
C ASN A 60 -1.59 -2.45 15.17
N PRO A 61 -2.78 -2.62 14.56
CA PRO A 61 -4.01 -2.04 15.07
C PRO A 61 -4.28 -2.43 16.53
N SER A 62 -4.62 -1.44 17.37
CA SER A 62 -5.00 -1.71 18.76
C SER A 62 -6.49 -2.00 18.86
N GLY A 63 -6.89 -3.25 18.64
CA GLY A 63 -8.29 -3.70 18.76
C GLY A 63 -8.64 -4.83 17.80
N LYS A 64 -9.80 -5.49 17.98
CA LYS A 64 -10.31 -6.41 16.96
C LYS A 64 -10.87 -5.59 15.80
N ALA A 65 -10.31 -5.81 14.62
CA ALA A 65 -10.64 -5.14 13.38
C ALA A 65 -12.14 -5.13 13.06
N GLU A 66 -12.75 -3.94 13.07
CA GLU A 66 -13.81 -3.49 12.16
C GLU A 66 -13.68 -1.96 11.99
N GLY A 67 -12.96 -1.51 10.96
CA GLY A 67 -13.09 -0.19 10.33
C GLY A 67 -12.78 1.08 11.13
N THR A 68 -12.39 1.03 12.41
CA THR A 68 -12.26 2.22 13.27
C THR A 68 -11.14 2.14 14.31
N ALA A 69 -10.01 1.51 13.99
CA ALA A 69 -8.84 1.56 14.87
C ALA A 69 -8.20 2.96 14.83
N TYR A 70 -8.66 3.86 15.70
CA TYR A 70 -8.09 5.21 15.86
C TYR A 70 -6.70 5.21 16.52
N THR A 71 -6.25 4.05 16.99
CA THR A 71 -4.98 3.87 17.68
C THR A 71 -4.29 2.60 17.18
N VAL A 72 -2.98 2.73 16.95
CA VAL A 72 -2.12 1.64 16.51
C VAL A 72 -0.87 1.60 17.40
N GLU A 73 -0.25 0.43 17.50
CA GLU A 73 1.08 0.25 18.08
C GLU A 73 2.13 0.34 16.97
N ILE A 74 3.01 1.33 17.00
CA ILE A 74 4.18 1.35 16.09
C ILE A 74 5.22 0.34 16.58
N VAL A 75 5.68 -0.52 15.68
CA VAL A 75 6.62 -1.60 15.96
C VAL A 75 7.79 -1.63 14.97
N PRO A 76 8.88 -2.31 15.35
CA PRO A 76 9.87 -2.88 14.47
C PRO A 76 9.37 -3.26 13.08
N CYS A 77 9.86 -2.74 11.95
CA CYS A 77 9.48 -3.37 10.67
C CYS A 77 10.09 -4.78 10.52
N ASP A 78 11.15 -5.09 11.26
CA ASP A 78 11.71 -6.44 11.39
C ASP A 78 10.95 -7.31 12.39
N GLU A 79 10.05 -6.72 13.18
CA GLU A 79 9.06 -7.43 13.99
C GLU A 79 7.80 -7.70 13.14
N ALA A 80 7.02 -8.72 13.54
CA ALA A 80 5.76 -9.03 12.88
C ALA A 80 4.76 -7.87 13.03
N HIS A 81 4.20 -7.40 11.91
CA HIS A 81 3.26 -6.29 11.89
C HIS A 81 2.12 -6.48 10.90
N GLU A 82 0.97 -5.89 11.18
CA GLU A 82 -0.23 -6.03 10.35
C GLU A 82 -0.29 -5.00 9.22
N GLY A 83 0.36 -3.84 9.36
CA GLY A 83 0.40 -2.84 8.31
C GLY A 83 1.66 -1.99 8.27
N GLN A 84 1.97 -1.46 7.09
CA GLN A 84 3.05 -0.48 6.89
C GLN A 84 2.55 0.67 6.03
N VAL A 85 2.73 1.90 6.51
CA VAL A 85 2.42 3.11 5.72
C VAL A 85 3.46 3.24 4.60
N VAL A 86 2.96 3.32 3.36
CA VAL A 86 3.78 3.35 2.14
C VAL A 86 3.70 4.67 1.40
N GLY A 87 2.82 5.56 1.84
CA GLY A 87 2.79 6.92 1.32
C GLY A 87 1.71 7.75 1.97
N GLU A 88 1.86 9.06 1.85
CA GLU A 88 0.96 10.02 2.49
C GLU A 88 0.79 11.25 1.63
N PHE A 89 -0.39 11.86 1.72
CA PHE A 89 -0.66 13.12 1.06
C PHE A 89 -1.80 13.87 1.73
N ALA A 90 -1.85 15.18 1.50
CA ALA A 90 -3.01 15.99 1.87
C ALA A 90 -3.97 16.13 0.68
N ILE A 91 -5.28 16.11 0.96
CA ILE A 91 -6.31 16.48 0.00
C ILE A 91 -6.36 18.01 -0.08
N ASP A 92 -5.97 18.55 -1.24
CA ASP A 92 -5.89 20.00 -1.50
C ASP A 92 -7.27 20.63 -1.79
N GLU A 93 -8.35 19.84 -1.82
CA GLU A 93 -9.71 20.29 -2.15
C GLU A 93 -10.34 21.13 -1.03
N GLY A 94 -10.14 22.45 -1.09
CA GLY A 94 -10.98 23.44 -0.43
C GLY A 94 -11.07 23.34 1.10
N LYS A 95 -11.87 24.26 1.70
CA LYS A 95 -12.12 24.23 3.16
C LYS A 95 -13.23 23.26 3.54
N GLN A 96 -14.15 22.98 2.63
CA GLN A 96 -15.32 22.15 2.88
C GLN A 96 -14.97 20.66 2.75
N TYR A 97 -15.52 19.83 3.63
CA TYR A 97 -15.36 18.38 3.55
C TYR A 97 -16.07 17.86 2.28
N PRO A 98 -15.39 17.11 1.39
CA PRO A 98 -16.01 16.59 0.17
C PRO A 98 -16.96 15.41 0.43
N GLY A 99 -17.04 14.92 1.67
CA GLY A 99 -17.79 13.72 2.05
C GLY A 99 -16.91 12.47 1.96
N ASP A 100 -17.31 11.41 2.64
CA ASP A 100 -16.54 10.16 2.73
C ASP A 100 -16.25 9.59 1.33
N ASP A 101 -17.25 9.54 0.45
CA ASP A 101 -17.10 9.06 -0.92
C ASP A 101 -16.12 9.90 -1.75
N GLY A 102 -16.15 11.22 -1.58
CA GLY A 102 -15.23 12.13 -2.27
C GLY A 102 -13.79 11.94 -1.80
N VAL A 103 -13.59 11.75 -0.49
CA VAL A 103 -12.28 11.46 0.09
C VAL A 103 -11.76 10.10 -0.38
N SER A 104 -12.61 9.06 -0.36
CA SER A 104 -12.26 7.72 -0.82
C SER A 104 -11.90 7.71 -2.31
N ALA A 105 -12.66 8.40 -3.17
CA ALA A 105 -12.32 8.49 -4.60
C ALA A 105 -10.93 9.11 -4.85
N VAL A 106 -10.53 10.11 -4.06
CA VAL A 106 -9.17 10.68 -4.11
C VAL A 106 -8.13 9.67 -3.62
N ALA A 107 -8.42 8.94 -2.53
CA ALA A 107 -7.54 7.91 -1.99
C ALA A 107 -7.35 6.73 -2.94
N ASP A 108 -8.42 6.20 -3.52
CA ASP A 108 -8.42 5.12 -4.52
C ASP A 108 -7.57 5.49 -5.74
N THR A 109 -7.54 6.77 -6.10
CA THR A 109 -6.72 7.26 -7.23
C THR A 109 -5.25 7.44 -6.83
N ARG A 110 -4.97 8.00 -5.65
CA ARG A 110 -3.62 8.44 -5.27
C ARG A 110 -2.81 7.37 -4.53
N CYS A 111 -3.44 6.55 -3.71
CA CYS A 111 -2.74 5.55 -2.91
C CYS A 111 -2.01 4.48 -3.74
N PRO A 112 -2.57 3.94 -4.84
CA PRO A 112 -1.81 3.03 -5.71
C PRO A 112 -0.53 3.66 -6.24
N VAL A 113 -0.59 4.94 -6.61
CA VAL A 113 0.56 5.70 -7.12
C VAL A 113 1.63 5.90 -6.04
N GLU A 114 1.25 6.26 -4.82
CA GLU A 114 2.21 6.41 -3.72
C GLU A 114 2.80 5.05 -3.30
N ALA A 115 1.96 4.01 -3.22
CA ALA A 115 2.40 2.65 -2.91
C ALA A 115 3.44 2.14 -3.91
N GLN A 116 3.24 2.36 -5.20
CA GLN A 116 4.21 1.98 -6.23
C GLN A 116 5.51 2.78 -6.20
N LYS A 117 5.53 4.00 -5.66
CA LYS A 117 6.81 4.72 -5.44
C LYS A 117 7.63 4.09 -4.32
N TYR A 118 6.97 3.49 -3.34
CA TYR A 118 7.58 2.87 -2.17
C TYR A 118 7.97 1.40 -2.41
N ALA A 119 7.07 0.64 -3.03
CA ALA A 119 7.23 -0.75 -3.41
C ALA A 119 6.89 -0.95 -4.91
N PRO A 120 7.83 -0.62 -5.83
CA PRO A 120 7.53 -0.60 -7.27
C PRO A 120 7.29 -1.97 -7.88
N ASP A 121 7.85 -3.02 -7.30
CA ASP A 121 7.64 -4.40 -7.73
C ASP A 121 6.46 -5.03 -6.97
N THR A 122 5.25 -4.89 -7.51
CA THR A 122 4.02 -5.41 -6.90
C THR A 122 4.01 -6.94 -6.78
N TRP A 123 4.75 -7.65 -7.65
CA TRP A 123 4.87 -9.12 -7.58
C TRP A 123 5.80 -9.58 -6.46
N ALA A 124 6.63 -8.68 -5.92
CA ALA A 124 7.49 -8.94 -4.78
C ALA A 124 6.79 -8.72 -3.44
N LEU A 125 5.56 -8.20 -3.44
CA LEU A 125 4.79 -8.00 -2.21
C LEU A 125 4.52 -9.34 -1.52
N PRO A 126 4.55 -9.38 -0.18
CA PRO A 126 4.17 -10.57 0.56
C PRO A 126 2.76 -11.04 0.18
N LYS A 127 2.55 -12.35 0.12
CA LYS A 127 1.24 -12.92 -0.19
C LYS A 127 0.19 -12.43 0.81
N GLY A 128 -0.91 -11.89 0.31
CA GLY A 128 -1.99 -11.33 1.13
C GLY A 128 -1.72 -9.91 1.63
N ALA A 129 -0.68 -9.22 1.12
CA ALA A 129 -0.55 -7.78 1.30
C ALA A 129 -1.57 -7.06 0.39
N GLU A 130 -2.46 -6.29 0.99
CA GLU A 130 -3.51 -5.54 0.31
C GLU A 130 -3.33 -4.05 0.58
N LEU A 131 -3.61 -3.22 -0.42
CA LEU A 131 -3.55 -1.78 -0.26
C LEU A 131 -4.82 -1.30 0.45
N PHE A 132 -4.62 -0.55 1.52
CA PHE A 132 -5.65 0.11 2.31
C PHE A 132 -5.27 1.58 2.54
N TYR A 133 -6.22 2.37 3.04
CA TYR A 133 -5.96 3.77 3.37
C TYR A 133 -6.73 4.21 4.60
N TYR A 134 -6.10 5.09 5.37
CA TYR A 134 -6.76 5.88 6.39
C TYR A 134 -7.02 7.26 5.85
N THR A 135 -8.25 7.75 6.07
CA THR A 135 -8.75 8.99 5.50
C THR A 135 -9.23 9.92 6.62
N PRO A 136 -9.23 11.24 6.37
CA PRO A 136 -9.74 12.20 7.34
C PRO A 136 -11.26 12.03 7.49
N THR A 137 -11.77 12.17 8.72
CA THR A 137 -13.22 12.21 9.00
C THR A 137 -13.74 13.63 8.87
N ALA A 138 -15.06 13.81 8.78
CA ALA A 138 -15.67 15.13 8.85
C ALA A 138 -15.25 15.93 10.10
N GLU A 139 -15.06 15.24 11.23
CA GLU A 139 -14.64 15.85 12.50
C GLU A 139 -13.17 16.27 12.48
N SER A 140 -12.26 15.39 12.04
CA SER A 140 -10.84 15.75 11.94
C SER A 140 -10.63 16.85 10.90
N TRP A 141 -11.40 16.81 9.81
CA TRP A 141 -11.43 17.84 8.78
C TRP A 141 -11.84 19.22 9.31
N ALA A 142 -12.83 19.28 10.20
CA ALA A 142 -13.24 20.53 10.84
C ALA A 142 -12.11 21.16 11.68
N THR A 143 -11.17 20.35 12.15
CA THR A 143 -9.99 20.80 12.92
C THR A 143 -8.72 20.98 12.07
N GLY A 144 -8.81 20.77 10.76
CA GLY A 144 -7.71 21.04 9.81
C GLY A 144 -6.97 19.82 9.28
N ASP A 145 -7.35 18.60 9.68
CA ASP A 145 -6.77 17.37 9.13
C ASP A 145 -7.25 17.14 7.69
N ARG A 146 -6.30 16.95 6.79
CA ARG A 146 -6.53 16.68 5.36
C ARG A 146 -5.74 15.45 4.91
N SER A 147 -5.10 14.74 5.84
CA SER A 147 -4.10 13.72 5.55
C SER A 147 -4.76 12.40 5.19
N VAL A 148 -4.29 11.79 4.10
CA VAL A 148 -4.55 10.41 3.75
C VAL A 148 -3.25 9.64 3.91
N SER A 149 -3.31 8.53 4.64
CA SER A 149 -2.18 7.61 4.81
C SER A 149 -2.49 6.30 4.07
N CYS A 150 -1.69 6.00 3.05
CA CYS A 150 -1.77 4.80 2.24
C CYS A 150 -0.91 3.71 2.88
N THR A 151 -1.45 2.50 3.06
CA THR A 151 -0.80 1.43 3.80
C THR A 151 -0.99 0.10 3.08
N TYR A 152 0.04 -0.73 3.05
CA TYR A 152 -0.18 -2.16 2.82
C TYR A 152 -0.55 -2.81 4.14
N THR A 153 -1.52 -3.71 4.12
CA THR A 153 -1.96 -4.50 5.28
C THR A 153 -1.98 -5.98 4.96
N ALA A 154 -1.70 -6.84 5.93
CA ALA A 154 -1.85 -8.28 5.75
C ALA A 154 -3.32 -8.69 5.91
N GLU A 155 -3.93 -9.27 4.87
CA GLU A 155 -5.28 -9.86 4.90
C GLU A 155 -5.40 -10.96 5.97
N LYS A 156 -4.32 -11.74 6.13
CA LYS A 156 -4.19 -12.78 7.17
C LYS A 156 -2.76 -12.82 7.72
N GLY A 157 -2.62 -12.92 9.03
CA GLY A 157 -1.32 -13.08 9.69
C GLY A 157 -0.59 -11.76 9.85
N ALA A 158 0.71 -11.73 9.52
CA ALA A 158 1.55 -10.55 9.67
C ALA A 158 2.59 -10.46 8.54
N LEU A 159 2.91 -9.23 8.16
CA LEU A 159 4.07 -8.89 7.36
C LEU A 159 5.34 -9.05 8.20
N ASN A 160 6.46 -9.33 7.53
CA ASN A 160 7.78 -9.42 8.16
C ASN A 160 8.80 -8.71 7.27
N GLY A 161 9.51 -7.74 7.82
CA GLY A 161 10.42 -6.88 7.07
C GLY A 161 9.72 -5.67 6.43
N THR A 162 10.52 -4.69 6.03
CA THR A 162 10.03 -3.47 5.36
C THR A 162 9.68 -3.74 3.88
N LEU A 163 8.64 -3.06 3.40
CA LEU A 163 8.25 -2.98 1.99
C LEU A 163 8.97 -1.86 1.21
N ASP A 164 9.85 -1.07 1.85
CA ASP A 164 10.68 -0.04 1.18
C ASP A 164 11.71 -0.71 0.26
N THR A 165 11.27 -1.08 -0.93
CA THR A 165 12.09 -1.78 -1.92
C THR A 165 12.61 -0.85 -3.00
N ALA A 166 11.98 0.32 -3.19
CA ALA A 166 12.33 1.27 -4.24
C ALA A 166 13.82 1.64 -4.26
N LYS A 167 14.41 1.87 -3.09
CA LYS A 167 15.83 2.25 -2.96
C LYS A 167 16.81 1.15 -3.35
N SER A 168 16.36 -0.10 -3.37
CA SER A 168 17.21 -1.26 -3.71
C SER A 168 17.22 -1.58 -5.21
N LEU A 169 16.31 -0.98 -5.99
CA LEU A 169 16.14 -1.24 -7.40
C LEU A 169 17.10 -0.40 -8.26
N LYS A 170 17.61 -1.02 -9.32
CA LYS A 170 18.45 -0.37 -10.33
C LYS A 170 17.60 0.50 -11.29
N PRO A 171 18.21 1.48 -11.98
CA PRO A 171 17.48 2.35 -12.91
C PRO A 171 16.70 1.60 -14.00
N GLU A 172 17.27 0.52 -14.56
CA GLU A 172 16.61 -0.31 -15.57
C GLU A 172 15.40 -1.07 -15.00
N GLN A 173 15.48 -1.54 -13.76
CA GLN A 173 14.38 -2.20 -13.05
C GLN A 173 13.24 -1.22 -12.78
N LEU A 174 13.55 -0.02 -12.30
CA LEU A 174 12.57 1.05 -12.09
C LEU A 174 11.90 1.48 -13.41
N THR A 175 12.66 1.56 -14.50
CA THR A 175 12.13 1.88 -15.84
C THR A 175 11.16 0.81 -16.33
N TYR A 176 11.53 -0.47 -16.16
CA TYR A 176 10.67 -1.60 -16.47
C TYR A 176 9.37 -1.56 -15.66
N LEU A 177 9.48 -1.49 -14.32
CA LEU A 177 8.34 -1.54 -13.40
C LEU A 177 7.39 -0.36 -13.60
N LYS A 178 7.91 0.86 -13.79
CA LYS A 178 7.09 2.04 -14.09
C LYS A 178 6.22 1.83 -15.32
N GLY A 179 6.78 1.29 -16.39
CA GLY A 179 6.02 1.06 -17.62
C GLY A 179 5.03 -0.10 -17.48
N SER A 180 5.43 -1.20 -16.84
CA SER A 180 4.55 -2.34 -16.58
C SER A 180 3.35 -1.97 -15.71
N ASN A 181 3.60 -1.23 -14.61
CA ASN A 181 2.55 -0.78 -13.70
C ASN A 181 1.59 0.19 -14.40
N ALA A 182 2.10 1.12 -15.23
CA ALA A 182 1.26 2.04 -15.98
C ALA A 182 0.33 1.33 -16.97
N VAL A 183 0.75 0.20 -17.55
CA VAL A 183 -0.11 -0.63 -18.43
C VAL A 183 -1.23 -1.28 -17.62
N TYR A 184 -0.89 -1.86 -16.45
CA TYR A 184 -1.87 -2.45 -15.53
C TYR A 184 -2.89 -1.40 -15.06
N GLU A 185 -2.42 -0.24 -14.60
CA GLU A 185 -3.29 0.87 -14.19
C GLU A 185 -4.19 1.35 -15.32
N ALA A 186 -3.66 1.52 -16.53
CA ALA A 186 -4.45 1.93 -17.68
C ALA A 186 -5.56 0.92 -18.01
N LEU A 187 -5.31 -0.38 -17.82
CA LEU A 187 -6.30 -1.43 -18.01
C LEU A 187 -7.44 -1.31 -16.98
N TRP A 188 -7.12 -1.29 -15.68
CA TRP A 188 -8.14 -1.35 -14.63
C TRP A 188 -8.84 -0.02 -14.38
N ALA A 189 -8.12 1.10 -14.38
CA ALA A 189 -8.70 2.42 -14.12
C ALA A 189 -9.64 2.91 -15.23
N ASN A 190 -9.59 2.29 -16.42
CA ASN A 190 -10.43 2.65 -17.56
C ASN A 190 -11.43 1.54 -17.92
N GLN A 191 -11.64 0.55 -17.04
CA GLN A 191 -12.61 -0.51 -17.29
C GLN A 191 -14.03 0.08 -17.40
N SER A 192 -14.79 -0.39 -18.39
CA SER A 192 -16.19 -0.04 -18.57
C SER A 192 -17.03 -0.53 -17.39
N GLU A 193 -17.98 0.29 -16.92
CA GLU A 193 -19.00 -0.12 -15.94
C GLU A 193 -20.01 -1.13 -16.51
N LYS A 194 -20.05 -1.29 -17.85
CA LYS A 194 -20.86 -2.30 -18.54
C LYS A 194 -20.00 -3.51 -18.87
N ASP A 195 -20.58 -4.69 -18.67
CA ASP A 195 -19.90 -5.98 -18.85
C ASP A 195 -19.72 -6.41 -20.31
N THR A 196 -20.30 -5.68 -21.28
CA THR A 196 -20.21 -6.04 -22.70
C THR A 196 -19.85 -4.85 -23.58
N VAL A 197 -19.08 -5.13 -24.64
CA VAL A 197 -18.66 -4.13 -25.63
C VAL A 197 -19.87 -3.52 -26.35
N GLU A 198 -20.93 -4.29 -26.59
CA GLU A 198 -22.15 -3.80 -27.22
C GLU A 198 -22.89 -2.77 -26.36
N ALA A 199 -22.81 -2.93 -25.03
CA ALA A 199 -23.46 -2.04 -24.08
C ALA A 199 -22.70 -0.72 -23.88
N ASP A 200 -21.37 -0.73 -24.05
CA ASP A 200 -20.53 0.48 -23.93
C ASP A 200 -19.27 0.48 -24.81
N LEU A 201 -19.45 0.37 -26.13
CA LEU A 201 -18.33 0.44 -27.07
C LEU A 201 -17.46 1.72 -26.87
N PRO A 202 -18.03 2.92 -26.59
CA PRO A 202 -17.21 4.09 -26.27
C PRO A 202 -16.28 3.90 -25.07
N GLY A 203 -16.75 3.32 -23.96
CA GLY A 203 -15.95 3.04 -22.77
C GLY A 203 -14.82 2.06 -23.05
N TYR A 204 -15.12 0.93 -23.69
CA TYR A 204 -14.10 -0.05 -24.09
C TYR A 204 -13.05 0.53 -25.05
N LYS A 205 -13.46 1.41 -25.97
CA LYS A 205 -12.51 2.13 -26.85
C LYS A 205 -11.64 3.13 -26.09
N ALA A 206 -12.19 3.78 -25.06
CA ALA A 206 -11.41 4.68 -24.19
C ALA A 206 -10.36 3.90 -23.39
N GLN A 207 -10.74 2.75 -22.82
CA GLN A 207 -9.81 1.81 -22.18
C GLN A 207 -8.70 1.40 -23.14
N ALA A 208 -9.07 0.95 -24.34
CA ALA A 208 -8.12 0.49 -25.34
C ALA A 208 -7.10 1.58 -25.73
N LYS A 209 -7.56 2.82 -25.85
CA LYS A 209 -6.70 3.97 -26.12
C LYS A 209 -5.73 4.26 -24.97
N ALA A 210 -6.20 4.18 -23.72
CA ALA A 210 -5.35 4.38 -22.55
C ALA A 210 -4.26 3.30 -22.45
N VAL A 211 -4.63 2.03 -22.63
CA VAL A 211 -3.69 0.90 -22.60
C VAL A 211 -2.68 0.99 -23.75
N ALA A 212 -3.11 1.33 -24.97
CA ALA A 212 -2.20 1.55 -26.09
C ALA A 212 -1.15 2.64 -25.78
N ALA A 213 -1.59 3.77 -25.23
CA ALA A 213 -0.69 4.86 -24.86
C ALA A 213 0.34 4.43 -23.79
N ALA A 214 -0.11 3.68 -22.77
CA ALA A 214 0.78 3.14 -21.74
C ALA A 214 1.77 2.13 -22.32
N LEU A 215 1.33 1.24 -23.22
CA LEU A 215 2.20 0.28 -23.88
C LEU A 215 3.25 0.95 -24.77
N HIS A 216 2.89 1.97 -25.54
CA HIS A 216 3.85 2.73 -26.34
C HIS A 216 4.91 3.39 -25.45
N ALA A 217 4.51 3.98 -24.33
CA ALA A 217 5.45 4.55 -23.36
C ALA A 217 6.36 3.47 -22.73
N HIS A 218 5.81 2.30 -22.39
CA HIS A 218 6.59 1.19 -21.83
C HIS A 218 7.59 0.65 -22.86
N VAL A 219 7.15 0.37 -24.09
CA VAL A 219 8.00 -0.07 -25.21
C VAL A 219 9.15 0.91 -25.45
N GLU A 220 8.88 2.22 -25.35
CA GLU A 220 9.92 3.24 -25.49
C GLU A 220 10.93 3.19 -24.33
N GLY A 221 10.47 3.06 -23.09
CA GLY A 221 11.35 2.88 -21.93
C GLY A 221 12.23 1.63 -22.03
N LEU A 222 11.71 0.54 -22.59
CA LEU A 222 12.45 -0.70 -22.81
C LEU A 222 13.54 -0.59 -23.90
N LYS A 223 13.58 0.47 -24.72
CA LYS A 223 14.65 0.64 -25.72
C LYS A 223 16.03 0.84 -25.09
N GLY A 224 16.08 1.45 -23.90
CA GLY A 224 17.32 1.72 -23.17
C GLY A 224 17.82 0.56 -22.31
N ILE A 225 17.15 -0.59 -22.33
CA ILE A 225 17.48 -1.74 -21.49
C ILE A 225 18.03 -2.86 -22.39
N ASP A 226 19.24 -3.29 -22.08
CA ASP A 226 19.89 -4.42 -22.74
C ASP A 226 19.34 -5.75 -22.22
N GLY A 227 19.27 -6.76 -23.09
CA GLY A 227 18.76 -8.08 -22.73
C GLY A 227 18.01 -8.75 -23.87
N ALA A 228 18.21 -10.06 -24.03
CA ALA A 228 17.54 -10.81 -25.08
C ALA A 228 16.05 -11.00 -24.75
N GLU A 229 15.73 -11.29 -23.50
CA GLU A 229 14.37 -11.50 -23.02
C GLU A 229 13.60 -10.17 -22.94
N VAL A 230 14.26 -9.09 -22.48
CA VAL A 230 13.69 -7.74 -22.53
C VAL A 230 13.42 -7.31 -23.98
N GLY A 231 14.33 -7.60 -24.92
CA GLY A 231 14.12 -7.32 -26.34
C GLY A 231 12.95 -8.11 -26.96
N ALA A 232 12.79 -9.38 -26.57
CA ALA A 232 11.67 -10.22 -26.98
C ALA A 232 10.32 -9.71 -26.41
N LEU A 233 10.29 -9.35 -25.13
CA LEU A 233 9.12 -8.73 -24.50
C LEU A 233 8.75 -7.41 -25.19
N ARG A 234 9.72 -6.52 -25.42
CA ARG A 234 9.50 -5.25 -26.13
C ARG A 234 8.84 -5.46 -27.49
N SER A 235 9.26 -6.48 -28.24
CA SER A 235 8.67 -6.81 -29.54
C SER A 235 7.23 -7.31 -29.41
N THR A 236 6.95 -8.11 -28.38
CA THR A 236 5.60 -8.60 -28.05
C THR A 236 4.68 -7.44 -27.68
N LEU A 237 5.12 -6.56 -26.77
CA LEU A 237 4.36 -5.41 -26.32
C LEU A 237 4.14 -4.38 -27.44
N ALA A 238 5.10 -4.19 -28.35
CA ALA A 238 4.93 -3.32 -29.51
C ALA A 238 3.83 -3.83 -30.46
N LYS A 239 3.72 -5.16 -30.64
CA LYS A 239 2.61 -5.76 -31.38
C LYS A 239 1.28 -5.56 -30.65
N ALA A 240 1.26 -5.83 -29.35
CA ALA A 240 0.07 -5.63 -28.51
C ALA A 240 -0.41 -4.17 -28.55
N ALA A 241 0.50 -3.19 -28.48
CA ALA A 241 0.17 -1.78 -28.58
C ALA A 241 -0.55 -1.45 -29.89
N GLY A 242 -0.08 -2.00 -31.01
CA GLY A 242 -0.72 -1.84 -32.32
C GLY A 242 -2.09 -2.51 -32.43
N ASP A 243 -2.32 -3.62 -31.71
CA ASP A 243 -3.64 -4.27 -31.66
C ASP A 243 -4.60 -3.49 -30.73
N TRP A 244 -4.12 -2.93 -29.61
CA TRP A 244 -4.87 -2.00 -28.77
C TRP A 244 -5.24 -0.70 -29.50
N ASP A 245 -4.35 -0.15 -30.33
CA ASP A 245 -4.67 1.00 -31.21
C ASP A 245 -5.81 0.68 -32.20
N LYS A 246 -5.82 -0.53 -32.76
CA LYS A 246 -6.92 -0.98 -33.65
C LYS A 246 -8.23 -1.12 -32.87
N ALA A 247 -8.20 -1.68 -31.66
CA ALA A 247 -9.38 -1.80 -30.81
C ALA A 247 -9.94 -0.41 -30.48
N ALA A 248 -9.08 0.55 -30.10
CA ALA A 248 -9.46 1.94 -29.86
C ALA A 248 -10.09 2.62 -31.11
N GLY A 249 -9.68 2.20 -32.31
CA GLY A 249 -10.18 2.69 -33.59
C GLY A 249 -11.38 1.94 -34.17
N ALA A 250 -11.87 0.87 -33.52
CA ALA A 250 -12.90 -0.01 -34.06
C ALA A 250 -14.22 0.72 -34.39
N ALA A 251 -14.84 0.36 -35.51
CA ALA A 251 -16.10 0.97 -35.97
C ALA A 251 -17.32 0.40 -35.23
N ASP A 252 -17.24 -0.88 -34.84
CA ASP A 252 -18.30 -1.65 -34.19
C ASP A 252 -17.69 -2.67 -33.22
N ALA A 253 -18.55 -3.35 -32.45
CA ALA A 253 -18.14 -4.35 -31.45
C ALA A 253 -17.42 -5.55 -32.07
N GLU A 254 -17.83 -6.01 -33.25
CA GLU A 254 -17.18 -7.14 -33.94
C GLU A 254 -15.73 -6.81 -34.28
N THR A 255 -15.48 -5.64 -34.88
CA THR A 255 -14.14 -5.14 -35.18
C THR A 255 -13.33 -4.92 -33.90
N PHE A 256 -13.98 -4.50 -32.81
CA PHE A 256 -13.34 -4.34 -31.52
C PHE A 256 -12.81 -5.68 -30.98
N TYR A 257 -13.64 -6.72 -30.91
CA TYR A 257 -13.23 -8.03 -30.39
C TYR A 257 -12.07 -8.63 -31.19
N VAL A 258 -12.11 -8.54 -32.53
CA VAL A 258 -11.03 -9.05 -33.41
C VAL A 258 -9.68 -8.41 -33.09
N ALA A 259 -9.67 -7.12 -32.71
CA ALA A 259 -8.46 -6.41 -32.30
C ALA A 259 -8.12 -6.64 -30.82
N TYR A 260 -9.12 -6.70 -29.94
CA TYR A 260 -8.97 -6.80 -28.50
C TYR A 260 -8.36 -8.14 -28.07
N ASP A 261 -8.82 -9.26 -28.62
CA ASP A 261 -8.35 -10.60 -28.21
C ASP A 261 -6.82 -10.77 -28.31
N PRO A 262 -6.16 -10.48 -29.46
CA PRO A 262 -4.70 -10.54 -29.54
C PRO A 262 -4.01 -9.44 -28.73
N ALA A 263 -4.65 -8.27 -28.55
CA ALA A 263 -4.13 -7.18 -27.75
C ALA A 263 -4.04 -7.55 -26.25
N PHE A 264 -5.13 -8.11 -25.72
CA PHE A 264 -5.26 -8.60 -24.35
C PHE A 264 -4.35 -9.81 -24.09
N THR A 265 -4.31 -10.75 -25.03
CA THR A 265 -3.34 -11.87 -24.98
C THR A 265 -1.90 -11.35 -24.98
N GLY A 266 -1.61 -10.27 -25.72
CA GLY A 266 -0.28 -9.69 -25.83
C GLY A 266 0.29 -9.11 -24.52
N ILE A 267 -0.57 -8.81 -23.55
CA ILE A 267 -0.20 -8.28 -22.23
C ILE A 267 -0.32 -9.31 -21.11
N ASP A 268 -0.53 -10.59 -21.43
CA ASP A 268 -0.52 -11.69 -20.45
C ASP A 268 0.73 -11.63 -19.57
N PRO A 269 0.58 -11.58 -18.22
CA PRO A 269 1.70 -11.43 -17.29
C PRO A 269 2.75 -12.54 -17.44
N ASN A 270 2.37 -13.76 -17.85
CA ASN A 270 3.30 -14.85 -18.09
C ASN A 270 4.32 -14.54 -19.19
N LYS A 271 3.98 -13.68 -20.16
CA LYS A 271 4.89 -13.27 -21.23
C LYS A 271 6.02 -12.38 -20.72
N SER A 272 5.86 -11.78 -19.54
CA SER A 272 6.85 -10.88 -18.94
C SER A 272 7.88 -11.61 -18.07
N VAL A 273 7.58 -12.84 -17.61
CA VAL A 273 8.37 -13.58 -16.62
C VAL A 273 9.84 -13.73 -17.02
N ALA A 274 10.12 -14.01 -18.30
CA ALA A 274 11.49 -14.18 -18.78
C ALA A 274 12.31 -12.88 -18.68
N ALA A 275 11.71 -11.75 -19.09
CA ALA A 275 12.34 -10.42 -18.97
C ALA A 275 12.52 -10.01 -17.50
N ARG A 276 11.52 -10.30 -16.65
CA ARG A 276 11.61 -10.05 -15.19
C ARG A 276 12.75 -10.84 -14.56
N LYS A 277 12.92 -12.11 -14.95
CA LYS A 277 14.06 -12.93 -14.53
C LYS A 277 15.40 -12.35 -14.99
N GLU A 278 15.51 -11.93 -16.25
CA GLU A 278 16.71 -11.27 -16.80
C GLU A 278 17.05 -9.98 -16.01
N LEU A 279 16.03 -9.24 -15.59
CA LEU A 279 16.15 -8.03 -14.77
C LEU A 279 16.31 -8.29 -13.26
N ASN A 280 16.32 -9.54 -12.79
CA ASN A 280 16.34 -9.89 -11.37
C ASN A 280 15.18 -9.27 -10.56
N LEU A 281 13.98 -9.27 -11.13
CA LEU A 281 12.73 -8.88 -10.49
C LEU A 281 11.95 -10.11 -10.01
N ALA A 282 10.90 -9.93 -9.21
CA ALA A 282 10.03 -11.04 -8.82
C ALA A 282 9.39 -11.70 -10.05
N THR A 283 9.32 -13.02 -10.09
CA THR A 283 8.87 -13.80 -11.27
C THR A 283 7.59 -14.59 -11.03
N THR A 284 7.07 -14.59 -9.81
CA THR A 284 5.81 -15.26 -9.49
C THR A 284 4.67 -14.35 -9.90
N VAL A 285 3.89 -14.77 -10.89
CA VAL A 285 2.66 -14.07 -11.29
C VAL A 285 1.67 -14.10 -10.11
N PRO A 286 1.13 -12.95 -9.68
CA PRO A 286 0.06 -12.90 -8.67
C PRO A 286 -1.14 -13.75 -9.09
N ALA A 287 -1.82 -14.37 -8.11
CA ALA A 287 -2.88 -15.34 -8.41
C ALA A 287 -4.11 -14.70 -9.07
N ASP A 288 -4.48 -13.51 -8.61
CA ASP A 288 -5.51 -12.64 -9.17
C ASP A 288 -5.19 -12.25 -10.63
N GLU A 289 -3.93 -11.89 -10.91
CA GLU A 289 -3.47 -11.67 -12.29
C GLU A 289 -3.54 -12.97 -13.11
N ALA A 290 -3.13 -14.11 -12.57
CA ALA A 290 -3.15 -15.38 -13.30
C ALA A 290 -4.59 -15.83 -13.67
N GLU A 291 -5.56 -15.60 -12.77
CA GLU A 291 -6.97 -15.96 -12.99
C GLU A 291 -7.60 -15.18 -14.16
N VAL A 292 -7.26 -13.89 -14.30
CA VAL A 292 -7.79 -13.02 -15.38
C VAL A 292 -7.38 -13.51 -16.77
N TRP A 293 -6.21 -14.13 -16.92
CA TRP A 293 -5.69 -14.65 -18.20
C TRP A 293 -5.81 -16.18 -18.36
N ALA A 294 -6.40 -16.89 -17.40
CA ALA A 294 -6.60 -18.34 -17.47
C ALA A 294 -7.83 -18.78 -18.28
N GLY A 295 -8.62 -17.82 -18.79
CA GLY A 295 -9.84 -18.01 -19.57
C GLY A 295 -9.64 -18.29 -21.05
#